data_AF-A0A915LZA4-F1
#
_entry.id   AF-A0A915LZA4-F1
#
_cell.length_a   1.000
_cell.length_b   1.000
_cell.length_c   1.000
_cell.angle_alpha   90.00
_cell.angle_beta   90.00
_cell.angle_gamma   90.00
#
_symmetry.space_group_name_H-M   'P 1'
#
loop_
_entity.id
_entity.type
_entity.pdbx_description
1 polymer ?
#
loop_
_entity_poly.entity_id
_entity_poly.type
_entity_poly.pdbx_seq_one_letter_code
_entity_poly.pdbx_strand_id
1 'polypeptide(L)' 'MRNGDPDMWYPDLDEDLAHSSIRFGIGRFTTEEEVDFTVRKCVTEAHRLREMSPLWEMVQEGIDLKTIKWTQH' A
#
# COMPACT_ATOMS: atom_id res chain seq x y z
N MET A 1 8.12 29.69 22.18
CA MET A 1 8.81 29.59 20.87
C MET A 1 9.76 28.41 20.95
N ARG A 2 9.35 27.24 20.46
CA ARG A 2 10.25 26.12 20.17
C ARG A 2 9.98 25.79 18.71
N ASN A 3 11.01 26.02 17.90
CA ASN A 3 11.07 25.77 16.45
C ASN A 3 10.48 24.39 16.16
N GLY A 4 9.60 24.20 15.19
CA GLY A 4 9.84 24.54 13.79
C GLY A 4 10.32 23.28 13.08
N ASP A 5 9.44 22.26 13.01
CA ASP A 5 9.48 21.23 11.99
C ASP A 5 8.06 20.63 11.85
N PRO A 6 7.30 20.95 10.78
CA PRO A 6 5.94 20.46 10.60
C PRO A 6 5.84 18.95 10.31
N ASP A 7 6.95 18.29 9.98
CA ASP A 7 6.98 16.91 9.47
C ASP A 7 7.18 15.84 10.57
N MET A 8 7.31 16.27 11.83
CA MET A 8 7.61 15.40 12.98
C MET A 8 6.45 14.51 13.48
N TRP A 9 5.30 14.49 12.80
CA TRP A 9 4.13 13.77 13.30
C TRP A 9 3.89 12.38 12.72
N TYR A 10 4.39 12.02 11.54
CA TYR A 10 4.43 10.64 11.02
C TYR A 10 5.16 10.62 9.67
N PRO A 11 6.51 10.58 9.63
CA PRO A 11 7.25 10.82 8.39
C PRO A 11 7.20 9.65 7.39
N ASP A 12 7.09 8.39 7.85
CA ASP A 12 7.41 7.25 6.97
C ASP A 12 6.25 6.29 6.70
N LEU A 13 5.15 6.37 7.46
CA LEU A 13 4.00 5.48 7.25
C LEU A 13 3.19 5.87 6.00
N ASP A 14 3.26 7.15 5.62
CA ASP A 14 2.52 7.71 4.48
C ASP A 14 3.22 7.45 3.14
N GLU A 15 4.56 7.34 3.10
CA GLU A 15 5.30 7.19 1.85
C GLU A 15 5.09 5.80 1.20
N ASP A 16 5.24 4.73 1.98
CA ASP A 16 4.98 3.36 1.49
C ASP A 16 3.51 3.15 1.12
N LEU A 17 2.58 3.74 1.89
CA LEU A 17 1.16 3.72 1.58
C LEU A 17 0.83 4.54 0.33
N ALA A 18 1.48 5.69 0.13
CA ALA A 18 1.35 6.48 -1.08
C ALA A 18 1.87 5.72 -2.31
N HIS A 19 3.00 5.01 -2.18
CA HIS A 19 3.57 4.19 -3.25
C HIS A 19 2.78 2.91 -3.56
N SER A 20 2.00 2.41 -2.61
CA SER A 20 1.12 1.24 -2.79
C SER A 20 -0.35 1.58 -3.03
N SER A 21 -0.69 2.87 -3.14
CA SER A 21 -2.06 3.33 -3.39
C SER A 21 -2.43 3.31 -4.87
N ILE A 22 -3.65 2.86 -5.18
CA ILE A 22 -4.21 2.84 -6.54
C ILE A 22 -5.55 3.60 -6.55
N ARG A 23 -5.72 4.49 -7.54
CA ARG A 23 -6.97 5.24 -7.75
C ARG A 23 -7.79 4.65 -8.90
N PHE A 24 -9.03 4.26 -8.62
CA PHE A 24 -9.98 3.80 -9.63
C PHE A 24 -10.88 4.94 -10.09
N GLY A 25 -11.06 5.09 -11.40
CA GLY A 25 -11.99 6.05 -12.01
C GLY A 25 -13.16 5.32 -12.64
N ILE A 26 -14.37 5.77 -12.37
CA ILE A 26 -15.61 5.23 -12.94
C ILE A 26 -16.31 6.36 -13.69
N GLY A 27 -16.79 6.09 -14.90
CA GLY A 27 -17.36 7.11 -15.79
C GLY A 27 -18.62 6.64 -16.51
N ARG A 28 -19.16 7.51 -17.38
CA ARG A 28 -20.40 7.25 -18.15
C ARG A 28 -20.37 5.97 -18.98
N PHE A 29 -19.17 5.55 -19.41
CA PHE A 29 -18.99 4.38 -20.27
C PHE A 29 -18.58 3.13 -19.52
N THR A 30 -18.40 3.21 -18.19
CA THR A 30 -18.02 2.05 -17.38
C THR A 30 -19.23 1.14 -17.21
N THR A 31 -19.08 -0.14 -17.53
CA THR A 31 -20.13 -1.15 -17.33
C THR A 31 -19.93 -1.93 -16.04
N GLU A 32 -20.98 -2.60 -15.55
CA GLU A 32 -20.91 -3.45 -14.35
C GLU A 32 -19.91 -4.60 -14.55
N GLU A 33 -19.86 -5.18 -15.75
CA GLU A 33 -18.94 -6.27 -16.08
C GLU A 33 -17.47 -5.83 -16.02
N GLU A 34 -17.16 -4.58 -16.40
CA GLU A 34 -15.81 -4.02 -16.30
C GLU A 34 -15.41 -3.80 -14.85
N VAL A 35 -16.34 -3.36 -14.00
CA VAL A 35 -16.12 -3.22 -12.55
C VAL A 35 -15.86 -4.59 -11.93
N ASP A 36 -16.71 -5.57 -12.20
CA ASP A 36 -16.55 -6.94 -11.70
C ASP A 36 -15.24 -7.58 -12.15
N PHE A 37 -14.87 -7.39 -13.42
CA PHE A 37 -13.59 -7.83 -13.94
C PHE A 37 -12.43 -7.19 -13.18
N THR A 38 -12.48 -5.87 -12.98
CA THR A 38 -11.43 -5.10 -12.31
C THR A 38 -11.27 -5.55 -10.86
N VAL A 39 -12.37 -5.71 -10.13
CA VAL A 39 -12.37 -6.20 -8.74
C VAL A 39 -11.71 -7.57 -8.66
N ARG A 40 -12.15 -8.54 -9.48
CA ARG A 40 -11.56 -9.88 -9.49
C ARG A 40 -10.06 -9.83 -9.79
N LYS A 41 -9.65 -9.03 -10.77
CA LYS A 41 -8.25 -8.92 -11.18
C LYS A 41 -7.40 -8.29 -10.07
N CYS A 42 -7.88 -7.22 -9.44
CA CYS A 42 -7.20 -6.55 -8.34
C CYS A 42 -7.00 -7.48 -7.14
N VAL A 43 -8.03 -8.24 -6.75
CA VAL A 43 -7.92 -9.21 -5.65
C VAL A 43 -6.88 -10.27 -5.97
N THR A 44 -6.97 -10.91 -7.14
CA THR A 44 -6.00 -11.94 -7.54
C THR A 44 -4.58 -11.42 -7.56
N GLU A 45 -4.36 -10.22 -8.11
CA GLU A 45 -3.01 -9.65 -8.19
C GLU A 45 -2.47 -9.23 -6.83
N ALA A 46 -3.32 -8.65 -5.97
CA ALA A 46 -2.94 -8.31 -4.60
C ALA A 46 -2.53 -9.55 -3.79
N HIS A 47 -3.25 -10.66 -3.94
CA HIS A 47 -2.86 -11.93 -3.32
C HIS A 47 -1.53 -12.46 -3.87
N ARG A 48 -1.37 -12.48 -5.19
CA ARG A 48 -0.11 -12.93 -5.83
C ARG A 48 1.09 -12.11 -5.36
N LEU A 49 0.95 -10.78 -5.29
CA LEU A 49 2.02 -9.90 -4.83
C LEU A 49 2.34 -10.12 -3.34
N ARG A 50 1.33 -10.42 -2.52
CA ARG A 50 1.51 -10.75 -1.10
C ARG A 50 2.20 -12.10 -0.91
N GLU A 51 1.84 -13.12 -1.67
CA GLU A 51 2.50 -14.44 -1.64
C GLU A 51 3.99 -14.37 -2.02
N MET A 52 4.37 -13.40 -2.86
CA MET A 52 5.75 -13.19 -3.27
C MET A 52 6.51 -12.20 -2.38
N SER A 53 5.84 -11.54 -1.43
CA SER A 53 6.43 -10.47 -0.62
C SER A 53 6.97 -11.04 0.69
N PRO A 54 8.29 -11.03 0.91
CA PRO A 54 8.88 -11.42 2.20
C PRO A 54 8.40 -10.54 3.35
N LEU A 55 7.94 -9.32 3.05
CA LEU A 55 7.37 -8.39 4.02
C LEU A 55 5.97 -8.83 4.48
N TRP A 56 5.21 -9.44 3.58
CA TRP A 56 3.90 -9.97 3.92
C TRP A 56 4.03 -11.18 4.87
N GLU A 57 5.01 -12.05 4.66
CA GLU A 57 5.33 -13.15 5.58
C GLU A 57 5.67 -12.63 6.97
N MET A 58 6.54 -11.61 7.06
CA MET A 58 6.89 -10.96 8.34
C MET A 58 5.66 -10.36 9.06
N VAL A 59 4.73 -9.77 8.32
CA VAL A 59 3.45 -9.28 8.89
C VAL A 59 2.59 -10.42 9.42
N GLN A 60 2.53 -11.57 8.72
CA GLN A 60 1.79 -12.74 9.20
C GLN A 60 2.41 -13.34 10.47
N GLU A 61 3.73 -13.26 10.62
CA GLU A 61 4.46 -13.69 11.82
C GLU A 61 4.35 -12.70 13.00
N GLY A 62 3.67 -11.56 12.80
CA GLY A 62 3.48 -10.53 13.83
C GLY A 62 4.71 -9.66 14.08
N ILE A 63 5.67 -9.66 13.15
CA ILE A 63 6.86 -8.81 13.20
C ILE A 63 6.45 -7.40 12.78
N ASP A 64 6.72 -6.41 13.64
CA ASP A 64 6.47 -5.02 13.31
C ASP A 64 7.48 -4.54 12.25
N LEU A 65 7.01 -4.37 11.01
CA LEU A 65 7.81 -3.88 9.89
C LEU A 65 8.48 -2.52 10.15
N LYS A 66 7.97 -1.72 11.10
CA LYS A 66 8.59 -0.45 11.50
C LYS A 66 9.93 -0.62 12.22
N THR A 67 10.21 -1.83 12.71
CA THR A 67 11.46 -2.15 13.42
C THR A 67 12.57 -2.59 12.47
N ILE A 68 12.25 -2.84 11.20
CA ILE A 68 13.21 -3.23 10.18
C ILE A 68 13.89 -1.96 9.65
N LYS A 69 15.22 -1.90 9.77
CA LYS A 69 16.01 -0.83 9.15
C LYS A 69 16.09 -1.08 7.65
N TRP A 70 15.25 -0.38 6.90
CA TRP A 70 15.33 -0.29 5.46
C TRP A 70 16.63 0.40 5.06
N THR A 71 17.45 -0.26 4.25
CA THR A 71 18.51 0.43 3.51
C THR A 71 17.86 1.26 2.42
N GLN A 72 17.63 2.55 2.68
CA GLN A 72 17.29 3.53 1.65
C GLN A 72 18.39 3.55 0.58
N HIS A 73 17.98 3.59 -0.70
CA HIS A 73 18.82 3.97 -1.84
C HIS A 73 18.33 5.30 -2.37
#